data_AF-A0AA42YDJ2-F1
#
_entry.id   AF-A0AA42YDJ2-F1
#
_cell.length_a   1.000
_cell.length_b   1.000
_cell.length_c   1.000
_cell.angle_alpha   90.00
_cell.angle_beta   90.00
_cell.angle_gamma   90.00
#
_symmetry.space_group_name_H-M   'P 1'
#
loop_
_entity.id
_entity.type
_entity.pdbx_description
1 polymer ?
#
loop_
_entity_poly.entity_id
_entity_poly.type
_entity_poly.pdbx_seq_one_letter_code
_entity_poly.pdbx_strand_id
1 'polypeptide(L)' 'MDRWEDEEDDRRYQVVVNHEEQYSVWFADREVPKGWRAEGFEGTKTECLDYIEEVWTDMRPLSLRKKMEEIEREEGSG' A
#
# COMPACT_ATOMS: atom_id res chain seq x y z
N MET A 1 20.59 0.65 -28.29
CA MET A 1 19.32 1.24 -27.80
C MET A 1 19.26 0.88 -26.34
N ASP A 2 19.89 1.72 -25.52
CA ASP A 2 20.10 1.47 -24.10
C ASP A 2 18.77 1.66 -23.37
N ARG A 3 18.18 0.51 -23.03
CA ARG A 3 17.76 0.14 -21.67
C ARG A 3 17.49 1.32 -20.74
N TRP A 4 16.30 1.89 -20.88
CA TRP A 4 15.64 2.69 -19.84
C TRP A 4 14.97 1.74 -18.85
N GLU A 5 15.76 0.87 -18.22
CA GLU A 5 15.27 0.00 -17.13
C GLU A 5 15.45 0.78 -15.83
N ASP A 6 14.32 1.08 -15.21
CA ASP A 6 14.15 1.29 -13.78
C ASP A 6 15.31 2.01 -13.07
N GLU A 7 15.21 3.34 -13.00
CA GLU A 7 15.75 4.05 -11.84
C GLU A 7 14.97 3.55 -10.61
N GLU A 8 15.37 2.39 -10.08
CA GLU A 8 15.08 1.97 -8.71
C GLU A 8 15.59 3.09 -7.82
N ASP A 9 14.69 4.03 -7.54
CA ASP A 9 14.94 5.20 -6.74
C ASP A 9 15.36 4.68 -5.36
N ASP A 10 16.66 4.65 -5.04
CA ASP A 10 17.28 4.32 -3.74
C ASP A 10 16.66 5.11 -2.55
N ARG A 11 15.68 5.97 -2.83
CA ARG A 11 14.88 6.71 -1.86
C ARG A 11 13.97 5.74 -1.12
N ARG A 12 14.12 5.77 0.20
CA ARG A 12 13.21 5.07 1.10
C ARG A 12 11.99 5.92 1.39
N TYR A 13 10.85 5.25 1.43
CA TYR A 13 9.55 5.80 1.75
C TYR A 13 9.05 5.15 3.05
N GLN A 14 8.11 5.81 3.70
CA GLN A 14 7.45 5.36 4.90
C GLN A 14 5.95 5.52 4.74
N VAL A 15 5.18 4.62 5.34
CA VAL A 15 3.72 4.71 5.33
C VAL A 15 3.29 5.65 6.44
N VAL A 16 2.50 6.65 6.06
CA VAL A 16 1.91 7.61 7.00
C VAL A 16 0.40 7.51 6.96
N VAL A 17 -0.21 7.73 8.12
CA VAL A 17 -1.65 7.74 8.29
C VAL A 17 -2.07 9.04 8.97
N ASN A 18 -3.17 9.63 8.54
CA ASN A 18 -3.72 10.81 9.19
C ASN A 18 -4.75 10.45 10.27
N HIS A 19 -5.37 11.47 10.85
CA HIS A 19 -6.45 11.32 11.84
C HIS A 19 -7.79 10.84 11.25
N GLU A 20 -7.91 10.82 9.92
CA GLU A 20 -9.08 10.32 9.18
C GLU A 20 -8.84 8.91 8.62
N GLU A 21 -7.81 8.21 9.12
CA GLU A 21 -7.44 6.84 8.70
C GLU A 21 -7.11 6.71 7.20
N GLN A 22 -6.68 7.81 6.57
CA GLN A 22 -6.19 7.80 5.19
C GLN A 22 -4.70 7.46 5.18
N TYR A 23 -4.34 6.46 4.39
CA TYR A 23 -2.96 6.01 4.21
C TYR A 23 -2.31 6.71 3.02
N SER A 24 -1.03 7.08 3.18
CA SER A 24 -0.23 7.66 2.10
C SER A 24 1.24 7.29 2.27
N VAL A 25 2.02 7.41 1.19
CA VAL A 25 3.47 7.23 1.23
C VAL A 25 4.16 8.58 1.40
N TRP A 26 5.10 8.65 2.34
CA TRP A 26 5.93 9.83 2.59
C TRP A 26 7.41 9.48 2.50
N PHE A 27 8.26 10.46 2.29
CA PHE A 27 9.72 10.27 2.28
C PHE A 27 10.22 9.89 3.68
N ALA A 28 11.02 8.83 3.79
CA ALA A 28 11.58 8.38 5.07
C ALA A 28 12.67 9.35 5.59
N ASP A 29 13.34 10.08 4.70
CA ASP A 29 14.37 11.07 5.02
C ASP A 29 13.79 12.45 5.43
N ARG A 30 12.47 12.62 5.40
CA ARG A 30 11.80 13.88 5.72
C ARG A 30 10.95 13.78 6.98
N GLU A 31 10.86 14.89 7.70
CA GLU A 31 9.96 15.01 8.84
C GLU A 31 8.50 14.84 8.40
N VAL A 32 7.71 14.11 9.19
CA VAL A 32 6.31 13.84 8.91
C VAL A 32 5.49 15.12 9.12
N PRO A 33 4.63 15.52 8.17
CA PRO A 33 3.81 16.72 8.32
C PRO A 33 2.89 16.66 9.54
N LYS A 34 2.62 17.82 10.14
CA LYS A 34 1.70 17.94 11.27
C LYS A 34 0.31 17.41 10.91
N GLY A 35 -0.23 16.50 11.72
CA GLY A 35 -1.52 15.85 11.49
C GLY A 35 -1.45 14.48 10.80
N TRP A 36 -0.25 14.06 10.42
CA TRP A 36 0.08 12.71 9.97
C TRP A 36 0.96 12.03 11.03
N ARG A 37 0.92 10.69 11.06
CA ARG A 37 1.78 9.85 11.89
C ARG A 37 2.37 8.74 11.03
N ALA A 38 3.63 8.39 11.26
CA ALA A 38 4.21 7.19 10.67
C ALA A 38 3.45 5.97 11.22
N GLU A 39 3.08 5.05 10.33
CA GLU A 39 2.45 3.78 10.70
C GLU A 39 3.49 2.88 11.38
N GLY A 40 4.71 2.86 10.85
CA GLY A 40 5.80 1.98 11.31
C GLY A 40 6.41 1.14 10.20
N PHE A 41 5.83 1.17 8.99
CA PHE A 41 6.38 0.53 7.79
C PHE A 41 7.24 1.50 6.96
N GLU A 42 8.45 1.06 6.58
CA GLU A 42 9.39 1.78 5.72
C GLU A 42 9.99 0.83 4.67
N GLY A 43 10.12 1.28 3.44
CA GLY A 43 10.63 0.46 2.33
C GLY A 43 10.79 1.25 1.04
N THR A 44 10.87 0.56 -0.09
CA THR A 44 10.73 1.19 -1.40
C THR A 44 9.32 1.74 -1.59
N LYS A 45 9.13 2.60 -2.59
CA LYS A 45 7.81 3.14 -2.92
C LYS A 45 6.80 2.03 -3.20
N THR A 46 7.23 0.98 -3.93
CA THR A 46 6.40 -0.17 -4.29
C THR A 46 6.01 -0.96 -3.04
N GLU A 47 6.96 -1.33 -2.19
CA GLU A 47 6.68 -2.05 -0.93
C GLU A 47 5.73 -1.26 -0.02
N CYS A 48 5.88 0.07 0.07
CA CYS A 48 4.98 0.90 0.88
C CYS A 48 3.57 0.95 0.27
N LEU A 49 3.45 0.96 -1.06
CA LEU A 49 2.16 0.93 -1.74
C LEU A 49 1.50 -0.44 -1.58
N ASP A 50 2.22 -1.55 -1.76
CA ASP A 50 1.74 -2.90 -1.51
C ASP A 50 1.26 -3.05 -0.06
N TYR A 51 2.07 -2.59 0.92
CA TYR A 51 1.67 -2.59 2.33
C TYR A 51 0.39 -1.77 2.53
N ILE A 52 0.30 -0.57 1.94
CA ILE A 52 -0.93 0.24 1.99
C ILE A 52 -2.09 -0.54 1.36
N GLU A 53 -1.93 -1.20 0.23
CA GLU A 53 -2.98 -2.01 -0.40
C GLU A 53 -3.40 -3.21 0.48
N GLU A 54 -2.46 -3.79 1.24
CA GLU A 54 -2.70 -4.87 2.19
C GLU A 54 -3.37 -4.41 3.50
N VAL A 55 -2.95 -3.29 4.09
CA VAL A 55 -3.54 -2.78 5.36
C VAL A 55 -4.78 -1.92 5.12
N TRP A 56 -4.79 -1.17 4.02
CA TRP A 56 -5.95 -0.50 3.47
C TRP A 56 -6.75 -1.46 2.57
N THR A 57 -6.76 -2.75 2.94
CA THR A 57 -7.58 -3.81 2.33
C THR A 57 -9.08 -3.51 2.41
N ASP A 58 -9.50 -2.57 3.27
CA ASP A 58 -10.89 -2.09 3.37
C ASP A 58 -11.05 -0.70 2.73
N MET A 59 -10.62 -0.54 1.47
CA MET A 59 -11.13 0.52 0.58
C MET A 59 -12.48 0.17 -0.08
N ARG A 60 -13.11 -0.93 0.36
CA ARG A 60 -14.44 -1.39 -0.05
C ARG A 60 -15.18 -1.83 1.23
N PRO A 61 -16.39 -1.33 1.54
CA PRO A 61 -17.13 -1.86 2.68
C PRO A 61 -17.25 -3.38 2.55
N LEU A 62 -17.18 -4.09 3.69
CA LEU A 62 -17.29 -5.55 3.92
C LEU A 62 -18.04 -6.41 2.87
N SER A 63 -19.00 -5.84 2.13
CA SER A 63 -19.74 -6.44 1.03
C SER A 63 -18.90 -6.99 -0.13
N LEU A 64 -17.71 -6.45 -0.42
CA LEU A 64 -16.87 -6.94 -1.53
C LEU A 64 -15.96 -8.12 -1.16
N ARG A 65 -15.67 -8.31 0.14
CA ARG A 65 -14.95 -9.48 0.65
C ARG A 65 -15.73 -10.79 0.44
N LYS A 66 -17.06 -10.79 0.65
CA LYS A 66 -17.89 -11.99 0.46
C LYS A 66 -17.98 -12.49 -0.98
N LYS A 67 -17.70 -11.63 -1.97
CA LYS A 67 -17.89 -11.95 -3.39
C LYS A 67 -16.66 -12.56 -4.05
N MET A 68 -15.48 -12.42 -3.44
CA MET A 68 -14.22 -13.02 -3.94
C MET A 68 -13.97 -14.42 -3.37
N GLU A 69 -14.36 -14.68 -2.11
CA GLU A 69 -14.40 -16.05 -1.55
C GLU A 69 -15.36 -16.99 -2.33
N GLU A 70 -16.37 -16.45 -3.01
CA GLU A 70 -17.30 -17.24 -3.84
C GLU A 70 -16.67 -17.65 -5.19
N ILE A 71 -15.80 -16.80 -5.76
CA ILE A 71 -15.12 -17.06 -7.05
C ILE A 71 -14.04 -18.13 -6.91
N GLU A 72 -13.29 -18.13 -5.81
CA GLU A 72 -12.25 -19.15 -5.54
C GLU A 72 -12.85 -20.56 -5.30
N ARG A 73 -14.13 -20.66 -4.95
CA ARG A 73 -14.80 -21.94 -4.69
C ARG A 73 -15.35 -22.62 -5.96
N GLU A 74 -15.56 -21.87 -7.04
CA GLU A 74 -16.09 -22.41 -8.30
C GLU A 74 -14.98 -22.91 -9.26
N GLU A 75 -13.78 -22.30 -9.23
CA GLU A 75 -12.63 -22.69 -10.07
C GLU A 75 -11.83 -23.90 -9.53
N GLY A 76 -12.34 -24.58 -8.50
CA GLY A 76 -11.76 -25.81 -7.93
C GLY A 76 -12.50 -27.09 -8.32
N SER A 77 -13.54 -27.00 -9.16
CA SER A 77 -14.34 -28.15 -9.58
C SER A 77 -14.57 -28.13 -11.10
N GLY A 78 -13.49 -28.10 -11.87
CA GLY A 78 -13.47 -28.43 -13.30
C GLY A 78 -12.83 -29.79 -13.53
#